data_AF-A0A359FXJ8-F1
#
_entry.id   AF-A0A359FXJ8-F1
#
_cell.length_a   1.000
_cell.length_b   1.000
_cell.length_c   1.000
_cell.angle_alpha   90.00
_cell.angle_beta   90.00
_cell.angle_gamma   90.00
#
_symmetry.space_group_name_H-M   'P 1'
#
loop_
_entity.id
_entity.type
_entity.pdbx_description
1 polymer ?
#
loop_
_entity_poly.entity_id
_entity_poly.type
_entity_poly.pdbx_seq_one_letter_code
_entity_poly.pdbx_strand_id
1 'polypeptide(L)' 'MSVKVIISGGGTGGHIFPAISIADALKKTLPEC' A
#
# COMPACT_ATOMS: atom_id res chain seq x y z
N MET A 1 -9.05 -15.75 0.77
CA MET A 1 -10.14 -14.75 0.61
C MET A 1 -9.45 -13.45 0.22
N SER A 2 -9.64 -12.94 -1.00
CA SER A 2 -8.78 -11.86 -1.51
C SER A 2 -9.15 -10.49 -0.94
N VAL A 3 -8.17 -9.87 -0.28
CA VAL A 3 -8.29 -8.58 0.39
C VAL A 3 -7.94 -7.46 -0.59
N LYS A 4 -8.96 -6.76 -1.09
CA LYS A 4 -8.74 -5.54 -1.90
C LYS A 4 -8.50 -4.34 -1.00
N VAL A 5 -7.36 -3.68 -1.20
CA VAL A 5 -6.97 -2.47 -0.46
C VAL A 5 -6.82 -1.31 -1.45
N ILE A 6 -7.34 -0.14 -1.08
CA ILE A 6 -7.11 1.13 -1.79
C ILE A 6 -6.33 2.04 -0.84
N ILE A 7 -5.18 2.53 -1.30
CA ILE A 7 -4.32 3.43 -0.53
C ILE A 7 -4.37 4.80 -1.22
N SER A 8 -4.77 5.82 -0.47
CA SER A 8 -4.75 7.21 -0.94
C SER A 8 -3.55 7.95 -0.34
N GLY A 9 -2.91 8.80 -1.15
CA GLY A 9 -1.80 9.66 -0.74
C GLY A 9 -1.83 10.95 -1.54
N GLY A 10 -1.29 12.03 -0.96
CA GLY A 10 -1.13 13.32 -1.63
C GLY A 10 -0.11 13.29 -2.79
N GLY A 11 -0.08 14.35 -3.59
CA GLY A 11 0.66 14.37 -4.87
C GLY A 11 2.19 14.60 -4.78
N THR A 12 2.77 14.77 -3.59
CA THR A 12 4.22 15.02 -3.43
C THR A 12 4.96 13.76 -2.97
N GLY A 13 6.28 13.71 -3.20
CA GLY A 13 7.12 12.57 -2.83
C GLY A 13 6.98 12.14 -1.36
N GLY A 14 6.74 13.09 -0.44
CA GLY A 14 6.53 12.83 0.98
C GLY A 14 5.26 12.03 1.31
N HIS A 15 4.26 11.99 0.43
CA HIS A 15 3.03 11.20 0.60
C HIS A 15 3.03 9.93 -0.24
N ILE A 16 3.68 9.95 -1.41
CA ILE A 16 3.81 8.79 -2.32
C ILE A 16 4.66 7.70 -1.66
N PHE A 17 5.80 8.07 -1.07
CA PHE A 17 6.73 7.08 -0.52
C PHE A 17 6.15 6.29 0.68
N PRO A 18 5.42 6.91 1.63
CA PRO A 18 4.67 6.17 2.65
C PRO A 18 3.62 5.25 2.06
N ALA A 19 2.84 5.71 1.06
CA ALA A 19 1.78 4.90 0.45
C ALA A 19 2.34 3.63 -0.22
N ILE A 20 3.48 3.75 -0.92
CA ILE A 20 4.17 2.61 -1.54
C ILE A 20 4.72 1.66 -0.47
N SER A 21 5.35 2.19 0.58
CA SER A 21 5.93 1.37 1.66
C SER A 21 4.86 0.52 2.37
N ILE A 22 3.66 1.09 2.56
CA ILE A 22 2.52 0.38 3.14
C ILE A 22 2.02 -0.72 2.19
N ALA A 23 1.92 -0.43 0.89
CA ALA A 23 1.52 -1.42 -0.11
C ALA A 23 2.48 -2.62 -0.16
N ASP A 24 3.79 -2.37 -0.12
CA ASP A 24 4.82 -3.41 -0.12
C ASP A 24 4.79 -4.27 1.15
N ALA A 25 4.54 -3.66 2.31
CA ALA A 25 4.38 -4.38 3.56
C ALA A 25 3.14 -5.29 3.51
N LEU A 26 2.00 -4.77 3.04
CA LEU A 26 0.76 -5.53 2.91
C LEU A 26 0.92 -6.72 1.96
N LYS A 27 1.61 -6.54 0.83
CA LYS A 27 1.89 -7.63 -0.12
C LYS A 27 2.75 -8.75 0.49
N LYS A 28 3.63 -8.44 1.44
CA LYS A 28 4.47 -9.42 2.15
C LYS A 28 3.70 -10.12 3.28
N THR A 29 2.88 -9.40 4.03
CA THR A 29 2.16 -9.93 5.18
C THR A 29 0.89 -10.68 4.78
N LEU A 30 0.28 -10.31 3.65
CA LEU A 30 -0.97 -10.87 3.16
C LEU A 30 -0.81 -11.24 1.67
N PRO A 31 -0.15 -12.36 1.35
CA PRO A 31 0.13 -12.76 -0.03
C PRO A 31 -1.11 -13.13 -0.85
N GLU A 32 -2.28 -13.27 -0.20
CA GLU A 32 -3.57 -13.61 -0.84
C GLU A 32 -4.49 -12.40 -1.10
N CYS A 33 -4.02 -11.16 -0.89
CA CYS A 33 -4.72 -9.91 -1.24
C CYS A 33 -5.00 -9.77 -2.73
#